data_AF-A0A6G2VP14-F1
#
_entry.id   AF-A0A6G2VP14-F1
#
_cell.length_a   1.000
_cell.length_b   1.000
_cell.length_c   1.000
_cell.angle_alpha   90.00
_cell.angle_beta   90.00
_cell.angle_gamma   90.00
#
_symmetry.space_group_name_H-M   'P 1'
#
loop_
_entity.id
_entity.type
_entity.pdbx_description
1 polymer ?
#
loop_
_entity_poly.entity_id
_entity_poly.type
_entity_poly.pdbx_seq_one_letter_code
_entity_poly.pdbx_strand_id
1 'polypeptide(L)' 'MAAAPEEPPGTQSADLARLAGLHGVATSYRPAPDRTVQVPASAVTAALAALGVDASGPAAVTAALAA' A
#
# COMPACT_ATOMS: atom_id res chain seq x y z
N MET A 1 -22.19 -10.88 9.73
CA MET A 1 -21.56 -10.97 8.40
C MET A 1 -20.15 -10.42 8.53
N ALA A 2 -19.22 -11.30 8.92
CA ALA A 2 -17.83 -10.98 9.20
C ALA A 2 -17.01 -11.17 7.93
N ALA A 3 -16.33 -10.12 7.48
CA ALA A 3 -15.31 -10.27 6.45
C ALA A 3 -14.02 -10.73 7.14
N ALA A 4 -13.76 -12.04 7.12
CA ALA A 4 -12.40 -12.49 6.89
C ALA A 4 -12.10 -12.30 5.39
N PRO A 5 -10.85 -12.02 5.04
CA PRO A 5 -10.03 -13.15 4.65
C PRO A 5 -8.73 -13.21 5.45
N GLU A 6 -8.34 -14.44 5.77
CA GLU A 6 -6.94 -14.80 5.97
C GLU A 6 -6.19 -14.56 4.66
N GLU A 7 -5.09 -13.81 4.72
CA GLU A 7 -3.95 -14.00 3.83
C GLU A 7 -2.77 -13.33 4.54
N PRO A 8 -1.69 -14.04 4.89
CA PRO A 8 -0.50 -13.37 5.39
C PRO A 8 0.11 -12.60 4.21
N PRO A 9 0.13 -11.26 4.18
CA PRO A 9 0.81 -10.57 3.11
C PRO A 9 2.27 -10.43 3.55
N GLY A 10 3.00 -11.54 3.55
CA GLY A 10 4.21 -11.69 4.37
C GLY A 10 5.37 -10.75 4.03
N THR A 11 5.39 -10.12 2.85
CA THR A 11 6.51 -9.25 2.45
C THR A 11 6.05 -8.16 1.50
N GLN A 12 5.31 -8.50 0.43
CA GLN A 12 4.93 -7.53 -0.61
C GLN A 12 4.08 -6.34 -0.11
N SER A 13 3.06 -6.56 0.74
CA SER A 13 2.30 -5.43 1.30
C SER A 13 3.11 -4.63 2.33
N ALA A 14 4.06 -5.25 3.01
CA ALA A 14 4.95 -4.56 3.94
C ALA A 14 5.94 -3.66 3.19
N ASP A 15 6.52 -4.15 2.09
CA ASP A 15 7.36 -3.37 1.17
C ASP A 15 6.59 -2.22 0.52
N LEU A 16 5.35 -2.46 0.08
CA LEU A 16 4.51 -1.42 -0.50
C LEU A 16 4.11 -0.37 0.54
N ALA A 17 3.79 -0.78 1.78
CA ALA A 17 3.54 0.15 2.87
C ALA A 17 4.79 0.96 3.27
N ARG A 18 5.97 0.34 3.22
CA ARG A 18 7.24 1.01 3.46
C ARG A 18 7.53 2.06 2.38
N LEU A 19 7.37 1.70 1.11
CA LEU A 19 7.53 2.61 -0.02
C LEU A 19 6.55 3.79 0.10
N ALA A 20 5.27 3.50 0.37
CA ALA A 20 4.25 4.53 0.61
C ALA A 20 4.66 5.49 1.73
N GLY A 21 5.18 4.98 2.85
CA GLY A 21 5.69 5.79 3.96
C GLY A 21 6.84 6.73 3.57
N LEU A 22 7.77 6.28 2.72
CA LEU A 22 8.87 7.11 2.21
C LEU A 22 8.38 8.29 1.35
N HIS A 23 7.29 8.09 0.62
CA HIS A 23 6.70 9.11 -0.25
C HIS A 23 5.57 9.92 0.41
N GLY A 24 5.27 9.67 1.70
CA GLY A 24 4.22 10.37 2.43
C GLY A 24 2.79 9.92 2.09
N VAL A 25 2.63 8.75 1.50
CA VAL A 25 1.33 8.16 1.16
C VAL A 25 0.81 7.34 2.34
N ALA A 26 -0.32 7.75 2.92
CA ALA A 26 -0.97 7.01 4.00
C ALA A 26 -1.68 5.75 3.45
N THR A 27 -1.37 4.58 4.00
CA THR A 27 -1.97 3.29 3.63
C THR A 27 -3.23 2.93 4.43
N SER A 28 -3.65 3.80 5.34
CA SER A 28 -4.92 3.68 6.05
C SER A 28 -5.45 5.06 6.41
N TYR A 29 -6.77 5.17 6.49
CA TYR A 29 -7.43 6.39 6.96
C TYR A 29 -8.70 6.06 7.74
N ARG A 30 -9.14 7.01 8.55
CA ARG A 30 -10.27 6.87 9.45
C ARG A 30 -11.37 7.85 9.04
N PRO A 31 -12.26 7.50 8.10
CA PRO A 31 -13.32 8.39 7.64
C PRO A 31 -14.39 8.67 8.71
N ALA A 32 -14.52 7.80 9.70
CA ALA A 32 -15.44 7.94 10.83
C ALA A 32 -14.80 7.35 12.09
N PRO A 33 -15.22 7.76 13.31
CA PRO A 33 -14.55 7.33 14.51
C PRO A 33 -14.52 5.79 14.70
N ASP A 34 -15.58 5.09 14.33
CA ASP A 34 -15.61 3.64 14.48
C ASP A 34 -15.16 2.90 13.21
N ARG A 35 -14.54 3.59 12.25
CA ARG A 35 -14.18 3.02 10.96
C ARG A 35 -12.76 3.36 10.55
N THR A 36 -11.90 2.37 10.58
CA THR A 36 -10.58 2.41 9.91
C THR A 36 -10.67 1.66 8.60
N VAL A 37 -10.26 2.31 7.51
CA VAL A 37 -10.23 1.72 6.18
C VAL A 37 -8.78 1.55 5.76
N GLN A 38 -8.40 0.33 5.42
CA GLN A 38 -7.14 0.05 4.73
C GLN A 38 -7.25 0.48 3.28
N VAL A 39 -6.25 1.20 2.79
CA VAL A 39 -6.19 1.61 1.39
C VAL A 39 -5.83 0.37 0.56
N PRO A 40 -6.58 0.05 -0.50
CA PRO A 40 -6.24 -1.08 -1.35
C PRO A 40 -4.93 -0.84 -2.09
N ALA A 41 -4.15 -1.90 -2.31
CA ALA A 41 -2.82 -1.81 -2.94
C ALA A 41 -2.85 -1.06 -4.28
N SER A 42 -3.90 -1.27 -5.09
CA SER A 42 -4.10 -0.56 -6.36
C SER A 42 -4.22 0.95 -6.21
N ALA A 43 -4.86 1.45 -5.15
CA ALA A 43 -4.95 2.88 -4.87
C ALA A 43 -3.61 3.46 -4.40
N VAL A 44 -2.85 2.70 -3.60
CA VAL A 44 -1.50 3.09 -3.18
C VAL A 44 -0.56 3.14 -4.39
N THR A 45 -0.61 2.13 -5.27
CA THR A 45 0.13 2.10 -6.54
C THR A 45 -0.23 3.29 -7.42
N ALA A 46 -1.51 3.63 -7.57
CA ALA A 46 -1.92 4.78 -8.36
C ALA A 46 -1.42 6.12 -7.77
N ALA A 47 -1.46 6.26 -6.44
CA ALA A 47 -0.92 7.44 -5.77
C ALA A 47 0.61 7.56 -5.94
N LEU A 48 1.33 6.45 -5.79
CA LEU A 48 2.77 6.38 -6.04
C LEU A 48 3.11 6.69 -7.50
N ALA A 49 2.35 6.15 -8.45
CA ALA A 49 2.52 6.44 -9.88
C ALA A 49 2.28 7.93 -10.19
N ALA A 50 1.33 8.59 -9.53
CA ALA A 50 1.11 10.03 -9.65
C ALA A 50 2.30 10.85 -9.11
N LEU A 51 3.07 10.30 -8.17
CA LEU A 51 4.34 10.87 -7.68
C LEU A 51 5.55 10.47 -8.55
N GLY A 52 5.34 9.65 -9.59
CA GLY A 52 6.39 9.17 -10.50
C GLY A 52 7.08 7.87 -10.07
N VAL A 53 6.52 7.14 -9.10
CA VAL A 53 7.09 5.89 -8.56
C VAL A 53 6.31 4.69 -9.12
N ASP A 54 7.00 3.78 -9.81
CA ASP A 54 6.39 2.56 -10.31
C ASP A 54 6.28 1.49 -9.21
N ALA A 55 5.04 1.23 -8.79
CA ALA A 55 4.69 0.17 -7.84
C ALA A 55 3.63 -0.78 -8.44
N SER A 56 3.63 -0.95 -9.77
CA SER A 56 2.62 -1.72 -10.51
C SER A 56 2.75 -3.25 -10.31
N GLY A 57 3.81 -3.71 -9.66
CA GLY A 57 4.00 -5.11 -9.28
C GLY A 57 5.19 -5.33 -8.34
N PRO A 58 5.37 -6.56 -7.82
CA PRO A 58 6.43 -6.87 -6.86
C PRO A 58 7.83 -6.48 -7.30
N ALA A 59 8.19 -6.77 -8.55
CA ALA A 59 9.50 -6.44 -9.10
C ALA A 59 9.72 -4.92 -9.16
N ALA A 60 8.67 -4.14 -9.46
CA ALA A 60 8.73 -2.68 -9.50
C ALA A 60 8.90 -2.09 -8.09
N VAL A 61 8.17 -2.61 -7.10
CA VAL A 61 8.33 -2.22 -5.69
C VAL A 61 9.74 -2.50 -5.20
N THR A 62 10.30 -3.69 -5.48
CA THR A 62 11.68 -4.02 -5.11
C THR A 62 12.70 -3.13 -5.82
N ALA A 63 12.51 -2.82 -7.10
CA ALA A 63 13.38 -1.91 -7.85
C ALA A 63 13.32 -0.48 -7.30
N ALA A 64 12.12 0.02 -6.97
CA ALA A 64 11.90 1.32 -6.37
C ALA A 64 12.50 1.44 -4.96
N LEU A 65 12.55 0.34 -4.20
CA LEU A 65 13.19 0.29 -2.88
C LEU A 65 14.72 0.15 -2.94
N ALA A 66 15.27 -0.31 -4.06
CA ALA A 66 16.71 -0.44 -4.29
C ALA A 66 17.35 0.81 -4.92
N ALA A 67 16.54 1.77 -5.38
CA ALA A 67 16.95 3.06 -5.91
C ALA A 67 17.19 4.08 -4.76
#